data_AF-S8DWH5-F1
#
_entry.id   AF-S8DWH5-F1
#
_cell.length_a   1.000
_cell.length_b   1.000
_cell.length_c   1.000
_cell.angle_alpha   90.00
_cell.angle_beta   90.00
_cell.angle_gamma   90.00
#
_symmetry.space_group_name_H-M   'P 1'
#
loop_
_entity.id
_entity.type
_entity.pdbx_description
1 polymer ?
#
loop_
_entity_poly.entity_id
_entity_poly.type
_entity_poly.pdbx_seq_one_letter_code
_entity_poly.pdbx_strand_id
1 'polypeptide(L)'
;CSWSGCGIPLDDDSRSGIKRHLEQFHRSDVGAAGTAQRCVCSWSEHGRPCQKDFSGVTTLSKHIATVHLQSCKLRCPECGTWMSRPDALTRHLHASCQKLPLGDCR
;
A
#
# COMPACT_ATOMS: atom_id res chain seq x y z
N CYS A 1 -7.39 10.00 3.81
CA CYS A 1 -7.39 9.49 2.43
C CYS A 1 -7.08 10.65 1.49
N SER A 2 -6.22 10.55 0.47
CA SER A 2 -5.94 11.69 -0.44
C SER A 2 -6.55 11.51 -1.83
N TRP A 3 -7.61 10.70 -1.92
CA TRP A 3 -8.33 10.42 -3.16
C TRP A 3 -9.16 11.63 -3.61
N SER A 4 -8.79 12.30 -4.68
CA SER A 4 -9.53 13.46 -5.22
C SER A 4 -9.90 14.53 -4.17
N GLY A 5 -9.05 14.73 -3.15
CA GLY A 5 -9.35 15.64 -2.03
C GLY A 5 -10.31 15.08 -0.97
N CYS A 6 -10.45 13.76 -0.88
CA CYS A 6 -11.24 13.08 0.15
C CYS A 6 -10.82 13.54 1.56
N GLY A 7 -11.80 13.92 2.39
CA GLY A 7 -11.56 14.36 3.78
C GLY A 7 -11.67 13.25 4.82
N ILE A 8 -11.96 12.01 4.40
CA ILE A 8 -12.21 10.89 5.31
C ILE A 8 -10.87 10.31 5.78
N PRO A 9 -10.66 10.13 7.10
CA PRO A 9 -9.45 9.49 7.61
C PRO A 9 -9.39 8.04 7.13
N LEU A 10 -8.17 7.57 6.88
CA LEU A 10 -7.90 6.20 6.50
C LEU A 10 -7.08 5.56 7.62
N ASP A 11 -7.77 5.00 8.61
CA ASP A 11 -7.16 4.47 9.82
C ASP A 11 -6.53 3.08 9.61
N ASP A 12 -7.00 2.35 8.59
CA ASP A 12 -6.49 1.05 8.18
C ASP A 12 -5.87 1.17 6.78
N ASP A 13 -4.55 1.34 6.78
CA ASP A 13 -3.71 1.49 5.59
C ASP A 13 -3.24 0.14 5.02
N SER A 14 -3.76 -0.98 5.55
CA SER A 14 -3.59 -2.29 4.96
C SER A 14 -4.33 -2.38 3.63
N ARG A 15 -3.92 -3.35 2.78
CA ARG A 15 -4.60 -3.60 1.50
C ARG A 15 -6.10 -3.85 1.65
N SER A 16 -6.49 -4.56 2.72
CA SER A 16 -7.89 -4.86 3.02
C SER A 16 -8.64 -3.63 3.51
N GLY A 17 -8.01 -2.82 4.36
CA GLY A 17 -8.54 -1.55 4.84
C GLY A 17 -8.78 -0.55 3.72
N ILE A 18 -7.76 -0.32 2.88
CA ILE A 18 -7.86 0.53 1.70
C ILE A 18 -8.95 0.03 0.76
N LYS A 19 -8.98 -1.27 0.45
CA LYS A 19 -10.01 -1.84 -0.43
C LYS A 19 -11.41 -1.56 0.12
N ARG A 20 -11.63 -1.85 1.40
CA ARG A 20 -12.91 -1.60 2.08
C ARG A 20 -13.30 -0.12 2.04
N HIS A 21 -12.33 0.78 2.28
CA HIS A 21 -12.55 2.22 2.21
C HIS A 21 -12.98 2.67 0.81
N LEU A 22 -12.29 2.21 -0.24
CA LEU A 22 -12.64 2.53 -1.63
C LEU A 22 -14.03 2.00 -1.99
N GLU A 23 -14.36 0.78 -1.60
CA GLU A 23 -15.67 0.17 -1.90
C GLU A 23 -16.83 0.85 -1.16
N GLN A 24 -16.58 1.44 0.02
CA GLN A 24 -17.59 2.15 0.81
C GLN A 24 -17.76 3.61 0.38
N PHE A 25 -16.66 4.34 0.20
CA PHE A 25 -16.68 5.78 0.02
C PHE A 25 -16.40 6.24 -1.42
N HIS A 26 -15.83 5.35 -2.26
CA HIS A 26 -15.45 5.64 -3.64
C HIS A 26 -16.01 4.61 -4.63
N ARG A 27 -17.15 3.98 -4.29
CA ARG A 27 -17.81 2.93 -5.08
C ARG A 27 -18.05 3.32 -6.54
N SER A 28 -18.36 4.59 -6.80
CA SER A 28 -18.54 5.13 -8.16
C SER A 28 -17.26 5.07 -9.00
N ASP A 29 -16.10 5.20 -8.36
CA ASP A 29 -14.80 5.30 -9.03
C ASP A 29 -14.15 3.92 -9.22
N VAL A 30 -14.40 2.99 -8.28
CA VAL A 30 -13.79 1.65 -8.28
C VAL A 30 -14.75 0.51 -8.65
N GLY A 31 -16.04 0.80 -8.82
CA GLY A 31 -17.06 -0.20 -9.14
C GLY A 31 -17.36 -1.17 -7.99
N ALA A 32 -18.32 -2.06 -8.22
CA ALA A 32 -18.71 -3.07 -7.23
C ALA A 32 -17.71 -4.23 -7.17
N ALA A 33 -17.50 -4.79 -5.98
CA ALA A 33 -16.68 -5.98 -5.78
C ALA A 33 -17.13 -7.14 -6.70
N GLY A 34 -16.18 -7.69 -7.48
CA GLY A 34 -16.43 -8.86 -8.33
C GLY A 34 -16.71 -8.56 -9.80
N THR A 35 -16.77 -7.29 -10.21
CA THR A 35 -16.83 -6.93 -11.63
C THR A 35 -15.41 -6.69 -12.18
N ALA A 36 -15.16 -7.08 -13.43
CA ALA A 36 -13.90 -6.80 -14.14
C ALA A 36 -13.82 -5.33 -14.60
N GLN A 37 -14.25 -4.39 -13.75
CA GLN A 37 -14.33 -2.98 -14.10
C GLN A 37 -12.93 -2.35 -14.02
N ARG A 38 -12.54 -1.65 -15.09
CA ARG A 38 -11.33 -0.82 -15.09
C ARG A 38 -11.50 0.31 -14.07
N CYS A 39 -10.53 0.43 -13.17
CA CYS A 39 -10.49 1.45 -12.12
C CYS A 39 -9.30 2.38 -12.39
N VAL A 40 -9.47 3.69 -12.16
CA VAL A 40 -8.37 4.67 -12.30
C VAL A 40 -8.02 5.21 -10.91
N CYS A 41 -6.74 5.28 -10.59
CA CYS A 41 -6.27 5.85 -9.34
C CYS A 41 -6.42 7.37 -9.35
N SER A 42 -7.30 7.92 -8.51
CA SER A 42 -7.49 9.37 -8.36
C SER A 42 -6.79 9.93 -7.12
N TRP A 43 -5.78 9.23 -6.60
CA TRP A 43 -4.97 9.73 -5.49
C TRP A 43 -4.20 10.99 -5.91
N SER A 44 -4.22 12.02 -5.06
CA SER A 44 -3.48 13.26 -5.27
C SER A 44 -2.30 13.36 -4.31
N GLU A 45 -1.11 13.57 -4.85
CA GLU A 45 0.12 13.74 -4.09
C GLU A 45 0.89 14.94 -4.65
N HIS A 46 1.35 15.84 -3.77
CA HIS A 46 2.03 17.08 -4.16
C HIS A 46 1.25 17.93 -5.20
N GLY A 47 -0.08 17.93 -5.12
CA GLY A 47 -0.95 18.67 -6.04
C GLY A 47 -1.07 18.05 -7.43
N ARG A 48 -0.58 16.83 -7.66
CA ARG A 48 -0.77 16.09 -8.92
C ARG A 48 -1.57 14.81 -8.72
N PRO A 49 -2.56 14.52 -9.59
CA PRO A 49 -3.30 13.27 -9.54
C PRO A 49 -2.49 12.12 -10.17
N CYS A 50 -2.64 10.90 -9.64
CA CYS A 50 -1.91 9.71 -10.11
C CYS A 50 -2.38 9.20 -11.49
N GLN A 51 -3.68 9.11 -11.72
CA GLN A 51 -4.34 8.73 -12.99
C GLN A 51 -3.94 7.37 -13.60
N LYS A 52 -3.42 6.44 -12.80
CA LYS A 52 -2.99 5.12 -13.27
C LYS A 52 -4.15 4.13 -13.35
N ASP A 53 -4.23 3.34 -14.42
CA ASP A 53 -5.33 2.39 -14.65
C ASP A 53 -5.03 0.99 -14.12
N PHE A 54 -6.08 0.31 -13.66
CA PHE A 54 -6.04 -1.02 -13.09
C PHE A 54 -7.23 -1.85 -13.53
N SER A 55 -7.04 -3.17 -13.62
CA SER A 55 -8.09 -4.12 -13.97
C SER A 55 -9.14 -4.37 -12.88
N GLY A 56 -8.96 -3.80 -11.69
CA GLY A 56 -9.96 -3.87 -10.61
C GLY A 56 -9.47 -3.32 -9.27
N VAL A 57 -10.38 -3.29 -8.28
CA VAL A 57 -10.13 -2.71 -6.95
C VAL A 57 -9.01 -3.42 -6.16
N THR A 58 -8.80 -4.72 -6.39
CA THR A 58 -7.75 -5.50 -5.72
C THR A 58 -6.34 -5.10 -6.16
N THR A 59 -6.15 -4.77 -7.43
CA THR A 59 -4.85 -4.31 -7.95
C THR A 59 -4.63 -2.83 -7.63
N LEU A 60 -5.69 -2.02 -7.66
CA LEU A 60 -5.67 -0.62 -7.24
C LEU A 60 -5.32 -0.45 -5.75
N SER A 61 -5.96 -1.20 -4.85
CA SER A 61 -5.68 -1.12 -3.40
C SER A 61 -4.21 -1.48 -3.07
N LYS A 62 -3.64 -2.48 -3.76
CA LYS A 62 -2.21 -2.81 -3.67
C LYS A 62 -1.34 -1.64 -4.12
N HIS A 63 -1.71 -0.97 -5.20
CA HIS A 63 -0.98 0.19 -5.70
C HIS A 63 -0.98 1.34 -4.69
N ILE A 64 -2.14 1.69 -4.13
CA ILE A 64 -2.23 2.77 -3.13
C ILE A 64 -1.39 2.46 -1.89
N ALA A 65 -1.49 1.24 -1.36
CA ALA A 65 -0.76 0.81 -0.17
C ALA A 65 0.77 0.87 -0.35
N THR A 66 1.27 0.67 -1.57
CA THR A 66 2.71 0.57 -1.85
C THR A 66 3.31 1.88 -2.33
N VAL A 67 2.57 2.64 -3.14
CA VAL A 67 3.04 3.87 -3.78
C VAL A 67 2.73 5.10 -2.93
N HIS A 68 1.49 5.24 -2.46
CA HIS A 68 1.03 6.46 -1.81
C HIS A 68 1.15 6.44 -0.29
N LEU A 69 0.75 5.33 0.32
CA LEU A 69 0.76 5.23 1.79
C LEU A 69 2.07 4.62 2.30
N GLN A 70 2.79 3.89 1.43
CA GLN A 70 4.01 3.17 1.79
C GLN A 70 3.83 2.21 2.98
N SER A 71 2.59 1.84 3.29
CA SER A 71 2.14 1.04 4.43
C SER A 71 2.50 -0.43 4.34
N CYS A 72 2.88 -0.90 3.16
CA CYS A 72 3.41 -2.26 3.00
C CYS A 72 4.89 -2.38 3.40
N LYS A 73 5.50 -1.35 4.00
CA LYS A 73 6.90 -1.39 4.45
C LYS A 73 7.01 -2.18 5.76
N LEU A 74 7.43 -3.43 5.65
CA LEU A 74 7.84 -4.25 6.79
C LEU A 74 9.32 -4.00 7.06
N ARG A 75 9.65 -3.65 8.30
CA ARG A 75 11.04 -3.51 8.74
C ARG A 75 11.58 -4.87 9.14
N CYS A 76 12.72 -5.26 8.59
CA CYS A 76 13.46 -6.42 9.08
C CYS A 76 13.94 -6.16 10.53
N PRO A 77 13.64 -7.04 11.50
CA PRO A 77 14.07 -6.85 12.88
C PRO A 77 15.59 -6.99 13.05
N GLU A 78 16.26 -7.77 12.19
CA GLU A 78 17.69 -8.09 12.33
C GLU A 78 18.62 -7.03 11.72
N CYS A 79 18.23 -6.44 10.59
CA CYS A 79 19.09 -5.50 9.85
C CYS A 79 18.43 -4.14 9.60
N GLY A 80 17.18 -3.95 10.04
CA GLY A 80 16.45 -2.70 9.86
C GLY A 80 16.02 -2.39 8.42
N THR A 81 16.30 -3.26 7.44
CA THR A 81 15.94 -3.06 6.03
C THR A 81 14.43 -3.06 5.84
N TRP A 82 13.91 -2.08 5.11
CA TRP A 82 12.49 -1.98 4.77
C TRP A 82 12.16 -2.78 3.51
N MET A 83 11.11 -3.58 3.56
CA MET A 83 10.62 -4.36 2.43
C MET A 83 9.15 -4.10 2.19
N SER A 84 8.77 -4.00 0.91
CA SER A 84 7.42 -3.67 0.50
C SER A 84 6.43 -4.83 0.57
N ARG A 85 6.85 -6.04 0.96
CA ARG A 85 6.00 -7.24 1.01
C ARG A 85 6.41 -8.25 2.10
N PRO A 86 5.47 -9.01 2.69
CA PRO A 86 5.75 -10.07 3.68
C PRO A 86 6.59 -11.23 3.13
N ASP A 87 6.33 -11.66 1.91
CA ASP A 87 7.10 -12.73 1.25
C ASP A 87 8.53 -12.28 0.91
N ALA A 88 8.70 -11.00 0.56
CA ALA A 88 10.02 -10.40 0.41
C ALA A 88 10.78 -10.40 1.75
N LEU A 89 10.11 -10.05 2.86
CA LEU A 89 10.70 -10.13 4.21
C LEU A 89 11.09 -11.55 4.59
N THR A 90 10.21 -12.52 4.35
CA THR A 90 10.49 -13.93 4.67
C THR A 90 11.70 -14.44 3.91
N ARG A 91 11.77 -14.18 2.59
CA ARG A 91 12.92 -14.56 1.77
C ARG A 91 14.20 -13.83 2.19
N HIS A 92 14.10 -12.54 2.51
CA HIS A 92 15.24 -11.77 3.01
C HIS A 92 15.79 -12.37 4.30
N LEU A 93 14.94 -12.68 5.29
CA LEU A 93 15.35 -13.29 6.56
C LEU A 93 16.12 -14.60 6.35
N HIS A 94 15.70 -15.43 5.38
CA HIS A 94 16.32 -16.73 5.15
C HIS A 94 17.57 -16.70 4.27
N ALA A 95 17.65 -15.79 3.29
CA ALA A 95 18.65 -15.90 2.22
C ALA A 95 19.60 -14.69 2.10
N SER A 96 19.25 -13.52 2.63
CA SER A 96 19.97 -12.28 2.31
C SER A 96 20.12 -11.31 3.48
N CYS A 97 19.56 -11.63 4.65
CA CYS A 97 19.62 -10.79 5.82
C CYS A 97 21.00 -10.90 6.47
N GLN A 98 21.88 -9.95 6.17
CA GLN A 98 23.08 -9.72 6.93
C GLN A 98 22.67 -9.01 8.22
N LYS A 99 22.68 -9.75 9.34
CA LYS A 99 22.40 -9.18 10.67
C LYS A 99 23.30 -7.96 10.85
N LEU A 100 22.74 -6.83 11.28
CA LEU A 100 23.60 -5.75 11.75
C LEU A 100 24.38 -6.31 12.94
N PRO A 101 25.72 -6.20 12.98
CA PRO A 101 26.42 -6.42 14.23
C PRO A 101 25.82 -5.42 15.22
N LEU A 102 25.22 -5.94 16.29
CA LEU A 102 24.79 -5.15 17.43
C LEU A 102 26.01 -4.32 17.84
N GLY A 103 26.03 -3.05 17.45
CA GLY A 103 27.03 -2.12 17.91
C GLY A 103 26.81 -1.98 19.41
N ASP A 104 27.75 -2.53 20.18
CA ASP A 104 27.87 -2.30 21.61
C ASP A 104 27.71 -0.78 21.86
N CYS A 105 26.62 -0.42 22.54
CA CYS A 105 26.44 0.93 23.04
C CYS A 105 27.30 1.02 24.31
N ARG A 106 28.46 1.67 24.18
CA ARG A 106 29.39 2.00 25.25
C ARG A 106 28.76 2.97 26.26
#